data_AF-A0A813JNJ8-F1
#
_entry.id   AF-A0A813JNJ8-F1
#
_cell.length_a   1.000
_cell.length_b   1.000
_cell.length_c   1.000
_cell.angle_alpha   90.00
_cell.angle_beta   90.00
_cell.angle_gamma   90.00
#
_symmetry.space_group_name_H-M   'P 1'
#
loop_
_entity.id
_entity.type
_entity.pdbx_description
1 polymer ?
#
loop_
_entity_poly.entity_id
_entity_poly.type
_entity_poly.pdbx_seq_one_letter_code
_entity_poly.pdbx_strand_id
1 'polypeptide(L)'
;MQVMDKEIPDALLPYKEKLTPRFYELREKVIDFVQNVVNPALPTWSAQKRELLKTVDHPTKCPAPPVLSSLRAEARARGIMNLFLPEVSKLSVLEYSPIAEILGMNPAANAAMNCSAPDTGNMEVIERFGSPEQKKQWLEPLLNGEIRSAFAMTENRGRWGRVRRQWA
;
A
#
# COMPACT_ATOMS: atom_id res chain seq x y z
N MET A 1 2.63 -22.31 -1.37
CA MET A 1 2.23 -21.00 -1.92
C MET A 1 2.51 -21.06 -3.40
N GLN A 2 1.51 -20.84 -4.26
CA GLN A 2 1.69 -20.93 -5.71
C GLN A 2 2.89 -20.09 -6.15
N VAL A 3 3.76 -20.69 -6.97
CA VAL A 3 4.86 -19.98 -7.61
C VAL A 3 4.23 -18.86 -8.43
N MET A 4 4.45 -17.61 -8.04
CA MET A 4 4.04 -16.47 -8.85
C MET A 4 4.87 -16.52 -10.13
N ASP A 5 4.21 -16.83 -11.24
CA ASP A 5 4.86 -16.98 -12.53
C ASP A 5 5.37 -15.62 -13.03
N LYS A 6 6.59 -15.63 -13.58
CA LYS A 6 7.17 -14.47 -14.26
C LYS A 6 6.42 -14.15 -15.55
N GLU A 7 5.72 -15.13 -16.11
CA GLU A 7 4.84 -14.91 -17.26
C GLU A 7 3.67 -13.96 -16.92
N ILE A 8 3.15 -13.31 -17.97
CA ILE A 8 2.03 -12.39 -17.87
C ILE A 8 0.77 -13.21 -17.55
N PRO A 9 -0.08 -12.78 -16.59
CA PRO A 9 -1.37 -13.43 -16.37
C PRO A 9 -2.20 -13.54 -17.65
N ASP A 10 -2.87 -14.68 -17.85
CA ASP A 10 -3.69 -14.95 -19.06
C ASP A 10 -4.69 -13.83 -19.36
N ALA A 11 -5.26 -13.23 -18.32
CA ALA A 11 -6.21 -12.11 -18.41
C ALA A 11 -5.64 -10.86 -19.12
N LEU A 12 -4.31 -10.71 -19.15
CA LEU A 12 -3.63 -9.59 -19.80
C LEU A 12 -3.13 -9.91 -21.21
N LEU A 13 -3.19 -11.18 -21.66
CA LEU A 13 -2.76 -11.56 -23.02
C LEU A 13 -3.45 -10.73 -24.13
N PRO A 14 -4.77 -10.45 -24.08
CA PRO A 14 -5.42 -9.60 -25.08
C PRO A 14 -4.90 -8.16 -25.12
N TYR A 15 -4.20 -7.72 -24.07
CA TYR A 15 -3.69 -6.36 -23.92
C TYR A 15 -2.17 -6.30 -23.97
N LYS A 16 -1.48 -7.36 -24.39
CA LYS A 16 -0.02 -7.45 -24.39
C LYS A 16 0.66 -6.25 -25.08
N GLU A 17 0.09 -5.78 -26.19
CA GLU A 17 0.59 -4.61 -26.94
C GLU A 17 0.51 -3.28 -26.18
N LYS A 18 -0.27 -3.22 -25.09
CA LYS A 18 -0.41 -2.04 -24.22
C LYS A 18 0.54 -2.08 -23.02
N LEU A 19 1.25 -3.19 -22.78
CA LEU A 19 2.13 -3.38 -21.65
C LEU A 19 3.53 -2.84 -21.97
N THR A 20 4.02 -1.93 -21.13
CA THR A 20 5.33 -1.29 -21.33
C THR A 20 6.48 -2.17 -20.81
N PRO A 21 7.72 -2.00 -21.29
CA PRO A 21 8.89 -2.67 -20.71
C PRO A 21 9.04 -2.43 -19.20
N ARG A 22 8.63 -1.26 -18.74
CA ARG A 22 8.67 -0.86 -17.32
C ARG A 22 7.73 -1.71 -16.46
N PHE A 23 6.57 -2.10 -16.98
CA PHE A 23 5.68 -3.04 -16.30
C PHE A 23 6.39 -4.37 -16.01
N TYR A 24 7.04 -4.97 -17.02
CA TYR A 24 7.73 -6.24 -16.86
C TYR A 24 8.88 -6.14 -15.84
N GLU A 25 9.70 -5.09 -15.95
CA GLU A 25 10.81 -4.85 -15.03
C GLU A 25 10.33 -4.74 -13.57
N LEU A 26 9.31 -3.92 -13.31
CA LEU A 26 8.80 -3.71 -11.97
C LEU A 26 8.08 -4.96 -11.45
N ARG A 27 7.29 -5.65 -12.28
CA ARG A 27 6.60 -6.89 -11.88
C ARG A 27 7.61 -7.97 -11.51
N GLU A 28 8.69 -8.15 -12.28
CA GLU A 28 9.73 -9.11 -11.94
C GLU A 28 10.40 -8.78 -10.59
N LYS A 29 10.76 -7.50 -10.37
CA LYS A 29 11.33 -7.04 -9.10
C LYS A 29 10.39 -7.28 -7.91
N VAL A 30 9.08 -7.07 -8.11
CA VAL A 30 8.06 -7.33 -7.08
C VAL A 30 7.93 -8.81 -6.79
N ILE A 31 7.87 -9.66 -7.82
CA ILE A 31 7.81 -11.12 -7.65
C ILE A 31 9.03 -11.61 -6.87
N ASP A 32 10.24 -11.20 -7.28
CA ASP A 32 11.48 -11.56 -6.60
C ASP A 32 11.50 -11.05 -5.15
N PHE A 33 11.10 -9.79 -4.91
CA PHE A 33 11.02 -9.23 -3.56
C PHE A 33 10.08 -10.03 -2.68
N VAL A 34 8.88 -10.37 -3.17
CA VAL A 34 7.94 -11.15 -2.38
C VAL A 34 8.48 -12.56 -2.13
N GLN A 35 8.99 -13.23 -3.17
CA GLN A 35 9.49 -14.60 -3.09
C GLN A 35 10.68 -14.74 -2.13
N ASN A 36 11.68 -13.89 -2.30
CA ASN A 36 13.00 -14.06 -1.70
C ASN A 36 13.25 -13.18 -0.48
N VAL A 37 12.45 -12.13 -0.25
CA VAL A 37 12.61 -11.23 0.90
C VAL A 37 11.41 -11.28 1.83
N VAL A 38 10.19 -11.12 1.32
CA VAL A 38 8.99 -11.05 2.16
C VAL A 38 8.62 -12.42 2.73
N ASN A 39 8.54 -13.46 1.90
CA ASN A 39 8.11 -14.78 2.36
C ASN A 39 8.99 -15.36 3.48
N PRO A 40 10.33 -15.30 3.38
CA PRO A 40 11.19 -15.73 4.48
C PRO A 40 10.98 -14.93 5.76
N ALA A 41 10.58 -13.65 5.66
CA ALA A 41 10.31 -12.78 6.80
C ALA A 41 8.90 -12.98 7.40
N LEU A 42 7.97 -13.68 6.74
CA LEU A 42 6.59 -13.84 7.20
C LEU A 42 6.45 -14.51 8.59
N PRO A 43 7.25 -15.53 8.97
CA PRO A 43 7.21 -16.09 10.32
C PRO A 43 7.56 -15.03 11.38
N THR A 44 8.63 -14.26 11.15
CA THR A 44 9.05 -13.16 12.04
C THR A 44 8.00 -12.06 12.11
N TRP A 45 7.45 -11.64 10.96
CA TRP A 45 6.34 -10.68 10.88
C TRP A 45 5.15 -11.13 11.73
N SER A 46 4.74 -12.39 11.58
CA SER A 46 3.58 -12.95 12.27
C SER A 46 3.81 -13.08 13.78
N ALA A 47 5.01 -13.51 14.19
CA ALA A 47 5.39 -13.59 15.59
C ALA A 47 5.41 -12.21 16.26
N GLN A 48 6.08 -11.23 15.64
CA GLN A 48 6.13 -9.85 16.15
C GLN A 48 4.74 -9.22 16.24
N LYS A 49 3.91 -9.37 15.20
CA LYS A 49 2.53 -8.85 15.20
C LYS A 49 1.69 -9.49 16.31
N ARG A 50 1.85 -10.79 16.55
CA ARG A 50 1.14 -11.50 17.62
C ARG A 50 1.50 -10.96 19.00
N GLU A 51 2.77 -10.68 19.26
CA GLU A 51 3.20 -10.11 20.54
C GLU A 51 2.72 -8.66 20.71
N LEU A 52 2.83 -7.83 19.66
CA LEU A 52 2.34 -6.45 19.70
C LEU A 52 0.84 -6.36 19.95
N LEU A 53 0.04 -7.28 19.39
CA LEU A 53 -1.41 -7.31 19.62
C LEU A 53 -1.78 -7.53 21.09
N LYS A 54 -0.93 -8.18 21.90
CA LYS A 54 -1.16 -8.36 23.34
C LYS A 54 -0.93 -7.07 24.14
N THR A 55 -0.24 -6.09 23.56
CA THR A 55 0.12 -4.83 24.24
C THR A 55 -0.93 -3.73 24.06
N VAL A 56 -1.97 -3.97 23.26
CA VAL A 56 -3.00 -2.98 22.92
C VAL A 56 -4.39 -3.50 23.26
N ASP A 57 -5.28 -2.58 23.61
CA ASP A 57 -6.69 -2.85 23.92
C ASP A 57 -7.57 -3.02 22.67
N HIS A 58 -7.10 -2.56 21.51
CA HIS A 58 -7.81 -2.68 20.24
C HIS A 58 -6.84 -2.93 19.07
N PRO A 59 -7.15 -3.85 18.13
CA PRO A 59 -6.25 -4.19 17.03
C PRO A 59 -5.83 -3.01 16.13
N THR A 60 -6.68 -1.99 16.01
CA THR A 60 -6.36 -0.79 15.21
C THR A 60 -5.27 0.09 15.83
N LYS A 61 -4.98 -0.06 17.12
CA LYS A 61 -3.88 0.64 17.80
C LYS A 61 -2.57 -0.15 17.74
N CYS A 62 -2.59 -1.37 17.22
CA CYS A 62 -1.40 -2.19 17.10
C CYS A 62 -0.37 -1.50 16.20
N PRO A 63 0.86 -1.23 16.70
CA PRO A 63 1.90 -0.66 15.87
C PRO A 63 2.36 -1.65 14.80
N ALA A 64 3.10 -1.14 13.81
CA ALA A 64 3.70 -1.99 12.80
C ALA A 64 4.81 -2.88 13.39
N PRO A 65 4.96 -4.13 12.93
CA PRO A 65 6.07 -4.99 13.34
C PRO A 65 7.45 -4.37 13.01
N PRO A 66 8.45 -4.44 13.89
CA PRO A 66 9.80 -3.91 13.63
C PRO A 66 10.44 -4.39 12.33
N VAL A 67 10.20 -5.64 11.92
CA VAL A 67 10.71 -6.22 10.66
C VAL A 67 10.25 -5.43 9.42
N LEU A 68 9.15 -4.68 9.51
CA LEU A 68 8.68 -3.84 8.41
C LEU A 68 9.72 -2.79 7.98
N SER A 69 10.51 -2.27 8.92
CA SER A 69 11.54 -1.26 8.61
C SER A 69 12.60 -1.81 7.66
N SER A 70 13.11 -3.02 7.91
CA SER A 70 14.04 -3.72 7.03
C SER A 70 13.41 -4.03 5.67
N LEU A 71 12.16 -4.51 5.65
CA LEU A 71 11.44 -4.79 4.39
C LEU A 71 11.23 -3.53 3.54
N ARG A 72 10.95 -2.38 4.18
CA ARG A 72 10.83 -1.08 3.51
C ARG A 72 12.17 -0.61 2.94
N ALA A 73 13.26 -0.81 3.67
CA ALA A 73 14.59 -0.47 3.18
C ALA A 73 14.94 -1.27 1.91
N GLU A 74 14.65 -2.58 1.91
CA GLU A 74 14.82 -3.44 0.74
C GLU A 74 13.93 -3.01 -0.44
N ALA A 75 12.64 -2.73 -0.20
CA ALA A 75 11.73 -2.23 -1.24
C ALA A 75 12.21 -0.90 -1.85
N ARG A 76 12.74 0.00 -1.01
CA ARG A 76 13.32 1.28 -1.46
C ARG A 76 14.58 1.06 -2.28
N ALA A 77 15.50 0.20 -1.85
CA ALA A 77 16.73 -0.12 -2.58
C ALA A 77 16.44 -0.71 -3.97
N ARG A 78 15.35 -1.49 -4.09
CA ARG A 78 14.88 -2.07 -5.35
C ARG A 78 14.10 -1.10 -6.25
N GLY A 79 13.75 0.08 -5.74
CA GLY A 79 12.97 1.07 -6.48
C GLY A 79 11.51 0.68 -6.73
N ILE A 80 10.91 -0.13 -5.85
CA ILE A 80 9.54 -0.67 -6.00
C ILE A 80 8.55 -0.06 -5.00
N MET A 81 8.78 1.19 -4.58
CA MET A 81 7.92 1.93 -3.67
C MET A 81 6.83 2.70 -4.44
N ASN A 82 5.67 2.90 -3.82
CA ASN A 82 4.58 3.78 -4.31
C ASN A 82 4.06 3.42 -5.71
N LEU A 83 4.04 2.13 -6.07
CA LEU A 83 3.72 1.68 -7.43
C LEU A 83 2.29 2.02 -7.89
N PHE A 84 1.39 2.25 -6.93
CA PHE A 84 0.01 2.65 -7.17
C PHE A 84 -0.14 4.04 -7.82
N LEU A 85 0.86 4.93 -7.66
CA LEU A 85 0.78 6.32 -8.10
C LEU A 85 1.45 6.48 -9.49
N PRO A 86 0.71 6.74 -10.57
CA PRO A 86 1.25 6.81 -11.93
C PRO A 86 2.34 7.88 -12.10
N GLU A 87 2.25 8.98 -11.37
CA GLU A 87 3.21 10.08 -11.40
C GLU A 87 4.61 9.62 -10.97
N VAL A 88 4.68 8.61 -10.09
CA VAL A 88 5.92 8.01 -9.59
C VAL A 88 6.28 6.75 -10.38
N SER A 89 5.34 5.80 -10.48
CA SER A 89 5.61 4.47 -11.01
C SER A 89 5.68 4.46 -12.54
N LYS A 90 5.00 5.40 -13.19
CA LYS A 90 4.74 5.42 -14.65
C LYS A 90 4.01 4.18 -15.15
N LEU A 91 3.25 3.51 -14.27
CA LEU A 91 2.37 2.41 -14.62
C LEU A 91 0.94 2.92 -14.84
N SER A 92 0.27 2.38 -15.85
CA SER A 92 -1.18 2.51 -15.98
C SER A 92 -1.91 1.63 -14.94
N VAL A 93 -3.20 1.88 -14.74
CA VAL A 93 -4.06 1.02 -13.89
C VAL A 93 -4.05 -0.43 -14.39
N LEU A 94 -4.01 -0.63 -15.71
CA LEU A 94 -3.93 -1.96 -16.32
C LEU A 94 -2.64 -2.70 -15.94
N GLU A 95 -1.51 -1.98 -15.91
CA GLU A 95 -0.21 -2.56 -15.56
C GLU A 95 -0.04 -2.72 -14.04
N TYR A 96 -0.63 -1.84 -13.23
CA TYR A 96 -0.59 -1.94 -11.78
C TYR A 96 -1.50 -3.04 -11.23
N SER A 97 -2.62 -3.37 -11.90
CA SER A 97 -3.59 -4.35 -11.40
C SER A 97 -3.02 -5.74 -11.06
N PRO A 98 -2.17 -6.40 -11.88
CA PRO A 98 -1.57 -7.69 -11.51
C PRO A 98 -0.51 -7.55 -10.40
N ILE A 99 0.10 -6.37 -10.23
CA ILE A 99 1.00 -6.09 -9.12
C ILE A 99 0.17 -5.95 -7.84
N ALA A 100 -0.96 -5.24 -7.90
CA ALA A 100 -1.88 -5.09 -6.79
C ALA A 100 -2.46 -6.45 -6.33
N GLU A 101 -2.69 -7.39 -7.24
CA GLU A 101 -3.08 -8.76 -6.93
C GLU A 101 -2.04 -9.46 -6.04
N ILE A 102 -0.76 -9.42 -6.44
CA ILE A 102 0.36 -9.98 -5.67
C ILE A 102 0.40 -9.38 -4.25
N LEU A 103 0.22 -8.05 -4.15
CA LEU A 103 0.22 -7.33 -2.88
C LEU A 103 -1.02 -7.63 -2.03
N GLY A 104 -2.17 -7.89 -2.65
CA GLY A 104 -3.40 -8.29 -1.98
C GLY A 104 -3.26 -9.63 -1.26
N MET A 105 -2.45 -10.54 -1.82
CA MET A 105 -2.12 -11.82 -1.18
C MET A 105 -1.04 -11.71 -0.09
N ASN A 106 -0.32 -10.57 -0.04
CA ASN A 106 0.86 -10.40 0.82
C ASN A 106 0.79 -9.08 1.61
N PRO A 107 0.09 -9.03 2.76
CA PRO A 107 -0.06 -7.81 3.56
C PRO A 107 1.28 -7.18 4.00
N ALA A 108 2.30 -7.99 4.25
CA ALA A 108 3.64 -7.52 4.60
C ALA A 108 4.32 -6.81 3.42
N ALA A 109 4.22 -7.37 2.21
CA ALA A 109 4.75 -6.75 0.99
C ALA A 109 4.03 -5.42 0.69
N ASN A 110 2.70 -5.42 0.81
CA ASN A 110 1.88 -4.23 0.62
C ASN A 110 2.32 -3.07 1.53
N ALA A 111 2.52 -3.36 2.82
CA ALA A 111 3.01 -2.37 3.78
C ALA A 111 4.47 -1.95 3.54
N ALA A 112 5.32 -2.87 3.06
CA ALA A 112 6.73 -2.62 2.77
C ALA A 112 6.94 -1.75 1.52
N MET A 113 6.10 -1.89 0.50
CA MET A 113 6.16 -1.11 -0.74
C MET A 113 5.40 0.22 -0.66
N ASN A 114 4.88 0.57 0.52
CA ASN A 114 4.08 1.77 0.76
C ASN A 114 2.80 1.86 -0.10
N CYS A 115 2.16 0.71 -0.35
CA CYS A 115 0.95 0.59 -1.18
C CYS A 115 -0.32 0.32 -0.35
N SER A 116 -0.29 0.58 0.97
CA SER A 116 -1.38 0.23 1.88
C SER A 116 -2.42 1.33 2.01
N ALA A 117 -3.70 0.95 1.96
CA ALA A 117 -4.79 1.81 2.39
C ALA A 117 -4.68 2.13 3.89
N PRO A 118 -5.15 3.31 4.34
CA PRO A 118 -5.82 4.37 3.57
C PRO A 118 -4.84 5.35 2.88
N ASP A 119 -3.53 5.17 3.06
CA ASP A 119 -2.54 6.16 2.66
C ASP A 119 -2.46 6.37 1.15
N THR A 120 -2.62 5.32 0.35
CA THR A 120 -2.60 5.42 -1.11
C THR A 120 -3.63 6.40 -1.65
N GLY A 121 -4.88 6.29 -1.21
CA GLY A 121 -5.95 7.21 -1.62
C GLY A 121 -5.72 8.64 -1.14
N ASN A 122 -5.20 8.80 0.07
CA ASN A 122 -4.86 10.13 0.59
C ASN A 122 -3.69 10.76 -0.19
N MET A 123 -2.68 9.98 -0.56
CA MET A 123 -1.57 10.42 -1.41
C MET A 123 -2.08 10.82 -2.80
N GLU A 124 -2.97 10.04 -3.41
CA GLU A 124 -3.60 10.38 -4.70
C GLU A 124 -4.38 11.70 -4.62
N VAL A 125 -5.14 11.92 -3.55
CA VAL A 125 -5.90 13.17 -3.35
C VAL A 125 -4.97 14.37 -3.23
N ILE A 126 -3.92 14.28 -2.41
CA ILE A 126 -2.97 15.38 -2.22
C ILE A 126 -2.17 15.61 -3.50
N GLU A 127 -1.78 14.55 -4.22
CA GLU A 127 -1.05 14.69 -5.47
C GLU A 127 -1.90 15.38 -6.54
N ARG A 128 -3.20 15.07 -6.64
CA ARG A 128 -4.07 15.64 -7.66
C ARG A 128 -4.59 17.04 -7.33
N PHE A 129 -4.83 17.34 -6.05
CA PHE A 129 -5.56 18.54 -5.64
C PHE A 129 -4.84 19.40 -4.60
N GLY A 130 -3.75 18.91 -4.01
CA GLY A 130 -3.01 19.64 -2.99
C GLY A 130 -2.22 20.83 -3.55
N SER A 131 -2.15 21.91 -2.78
CA SER A 131 -1.25 23.04 -3.07
C SER A 131 0.21 22.60 -2.97
N PRO A 132 1.16 23.36 -3.57
CA PRO A 132 2.60 23.06 -3.42
C PRO A 132 3.05 22.92 -1.96
N GLU A 133 2.51 23.74 -1.06
CA GLU A 133 2.80 23.70 0.37
C GLU A 133 2.24 22.44 1.03
N GLN A 134 1.00 22.05 0.66
CA GLN A 134 0.39 20.81 1.16
C GLN A 134 1.14 19.57 0.68
N LYS A 135 1.59 19.56 -0.58
CA LYS A 135 2.41 18.47 -1.13
C LYS A 135 3.73 18.35 -0.37
N LYS A 136 4.43 19.46 -0.17
CA LYS A 136 5.69 19.47 0.59
C LYS A 136 5.50 19.03 2.04
N GLN A 137 4.46 19.53 2.71
CA GLN A 137 4.23 19.24 4.12
C GLN A 137 3.72 17.81 4.36
N TRP A 138 2.92 17.26 3.46
CA TRP A 138 2.18 16.01 3.70
C TRP A 138 2.47 14.91 2.69
N LEU A 139 2.51 15.21 1.39
CA LEU A 139 2.72 14.20 0.37
C LEU A 139 4.16 13.66 0.39
N GLU A 140 5.17 14.52 0.52
CA GLU A 140 6.57 14.09 0.56
C GLU A 140 6.83 13.10 1.73
N PRO A 141 6.44 13.40 2.99
CA PRO A 141 6.63 12.44 4.08
C PRO A 141 5.80 11.15 3.91
N LEU A 142 4.60 11.22 3.30
CA LEU A 142 3.78 10.04 3.00
C LEU A 142 4.44 9.16 1.94
N LEU A 143 4.95 9.74 0.85
CA LEU A 143 5.69 9.01 -0.20
C LEU A 143 6.99 8.41 0.35
N ASN A 144 7.61 9.07 1.33
CA ASN A 144 8.76 8.53 2.06
C ASN A 144 8.39 7.47 3.11
N GLY A 145 7.10 7.27 3.40
CA GLY A 145 6.65 6.31 4.42
C GLY A 145 7.05 6.68 5.85
N GLU A 146 7.33 7.95 6.10
CA GLU A 146 7.73 8.51 7.41
C GLU A 146 6.52 8.74 8.32
N ILE A 147 5.39 9.12 7.71
CA ILE A 147 4.12 9.32 8.40
C ILE A 147 3.05 8.38 7.86
N ARG A 148 1.93 8.29 8.59
CA ARG A 148 0.71 7.60 8.20
C ARG A 148 -0.45 8.58 8.26
N SER A 149 -1.49 8.28 7.51
CA SER A 149 -2.70 9.07 7.39
C SER A 149 -3.94 8.23 7.72
N ALA A 150 -5.06 8.92 7.90
CA ALA A 150 -6.38 8.33 8.05
C ALA A 150 -7.37 9.09 7.17
N PHE A 151 -8.44 8.42 6.75
CA PHE A 151 -9.53 9.07 6.03
C PHE A 151 -10.79 9.01 6.88
N ALA A 152 -11.29 10.18 7.29
CA ALA A 152 -12.47 10.32 8.13
C ALA A 152 -13.63 10.84 7.28
N MET A 153 -14.53 9.92 6.89
CA MET A 153 -15.75 10.24 6.13
C MET A 153 -16.98 9.60 6.77
N THR A 154 -16.86 8.35 7.26
CA THR A 154 -17.98 7.63 7.87
C THR A 154 -18.30 8.18 9.26
N GLU A 155 -19.54 8.66 9.45
CA GLU A 155 -20.06 9.09 10.75
C GLU A 155 -20.96 8.02 11.39
N ASN A 156 -20.88 7.85 12.72
CA ASN A 156 -21.79 6.98 13.46
C ASN A 156 -23.17 7.65 13.60
N ARG A 157 -24.26 6.96 13.21
CA ARG A 157 -25.64 7.49 13.21
C ARG A 157 -26.19 7.91 14.59
N GLY A 158 -25.51 7.59 15.69
CA GLY A 158 -25.99 7.78 17.07
C GLY A 158 -26.23 9.21 17.57
N ARG A 159 -25.98 10.26 16.78
CA ARG A 159 -26.15 11.67 17.19
C ARG A 159 -27.13 12.51 16.37
N TRP A 160 -27.74 11.98 15.32
CA TRP A 160 -28.70 12.75 14.51
C TRP A 160 -30.15 12.68 15.03
N GLY A 161 -30.49 11.73 15.90
CA GLY A 161 -31.82 11.61 16.50
C GLY A 161 -32.18 12.69 17.54
N ARG A 162 -31.22 13.55 17.95
CA ARG A 162 -31.43 14.59 18.98
C ARG A 162 -31.36 16.03 18.46
N VAL A 163 -31.04 16.26 17.18
CA VAL A 163 -30.90 17.63 16.61
C VAL A 163 -32.15 18.07 15.83
N ARG A 164 -33.20 17.24 15.75
CA ARG A 164 -34.54 17.68 15.30
C ARG A 164 -35.39 18.13 16.49
N ARG A 165 -35.11 19.32 17.04
CA ARG A 165 -36.03 20.15 17.86
C ARG A 165 -35.29 21.42 18.29
N GLN A 166 -35.07 22.36 17.37
CA GLN A 166 -34.73 23.76 17.74
C GLN A 166 -34.98 24.77 16.61
N TRP A 167 -35.63 24.36 15.52
CA TRP A 167 -36.12 25.26 14.49
C TRP A 167 -37.56 24.87 14.14
N ALA A 168 -38.49 25.26 15.01
CA ALA A 168 -39.92 25.34 14.77
C ALA A 168 -40.46 26.47 15.66
#